data_AF-A0A2U8DVM3-F1
#
_entry.id   AF-A0A2U8DVM3-F1
#
_cell.length_a   1.000
_cell.length_b   1.000
_cell.length_c   1.000
_cell.angle_alpha   90.00
_cell.angle_beta   90.00
_cell.angle_gamma   90.00
#
_symmetry.space_group_name_H-M   'P 1'
#
loop_
_entity.id
_entity.type
_entity.pdbx_description
1 polymer ?
#
loop_
_entity_poly.entity_id
_entity_poly.type
_entity_poly.pdbx_seq_one_letter_code
_entity_poly.pdbx_strand_id
1 'polypeptide(L)'
;MIKKGTWVEVEEIVLIPEERAKNIPEETKKTPLKCWIRGNCLNDCKLGDEVNVETNVGRIARGKVVDVEPGYYHSFGRYISELGYIGKQARDMIK
;
A
#
# COMPACT_ATOMS: atom_id res chain seq x y z
N MET A 1 -2.06 -18.29 0.80
CA MET A 1 -3.12 -17.40 1.31
C MET A 1 -2.45 -16.40 2.22
N ILE A 2 -2.63 -15.10 1.96
CA ILE A 2 -2.10 -14.01 2.77
C ILE A 2 -3.01 -13.88 4.00
N LYS A 3 -2.42 -13.80 5.18
CA LYS A 3 -3.19 -13.75 6.43
C LYS A 3 -3.52 -12.32 6.81
N LYS A 4 -4.66 -12.14 7.49
CA LYS A 4 -4.97 -10.88 8.17
C LYS A 4 -3.75 -10.44 9.01
N GLY A 5 -3.40 -9.16 8.91
CA GLY A 5 -2.25 -8.57 9.58
C GLY A 5 -0.93 -8.66 8.80
N THR A 6 -0.85 -9.43 7.71
CA THR A 6 0.35 -9.46 6.86
C THR A 6 0.58 -8.09 6.22
N TRP A 7 1.84 -7.64 6.21
CA TRP A 7 2.27 -6.42 5.53
C TRP A 7 2.30 -6.65 4.02
N VAL A 8 1.58 -5.83 3.26
CA VAL A 8 1.45 -5.95 1.81
C VAL A 8 1.58 -4.60 1.13
N GLU A 9 1.81 -4.60 -0.18
CA GLU A 9 1.63 -3.42 -1.04
C GLU A 9 0.34 -3.58 -1.85
N VAL A 10 -0.49 -2.54 -1.86
CA VAL A 10 -1.68 -2.45 -2.70
C VAL A 10 -1.52 -1.36 -3.76
N GLU A 11 -1.95 -1.64 -4.98
CA GLU A 11 -2.11 -0.67 -6.06
C GLU A 11 -3.54 -0.13 -6.06
N GLU A 12 -3.68 1.19 -6.00
CA GLU A 12 -4.94 1.92 -6.14
C GLU A 12 -4.92 2.74 -7.44
N ILE A 13 -6.02 2.70 -8.20
CA ILE A 13 -6.26 3.68 -9.26
C ILE A 13 -6.94 4.89 -8.60
N VAL A 14 -6.18 5.97 -8.42
CA VAL A 14 -6.65 7.19 -7.76
C VAL A 14 -7.49 8.05 -8.70
N LEU A 15 -7.10 8.11 -9.98
CA LEU A 15 -7.86 8.80 -11.03
C LEU A 15 -7.81 7.97 -12.31
N ILE A 16 -8.98 7.73 -12.90
CA ILE A 16 -9.05 7.19 -14.26
C ILE A 16 -8.70 8.29 -15.29
N PRO A 17 -8.35 7.95 -16.54
CA PRO A 17 -8.04 8.93 -17.59
C PRO A 17 -9.05 10.08 -17.71
N GLU A 18 -10.33 9.78 -17.54
CA GLU A 18 -11.45 10.72 -17.62
C GLU A 18 -11.48 11.75 -16.48
N GLU A 19 -10.84 11.43 -15.35
CA GLU A 19 -10.77 12.29 -14.16
C GLU A 19 -9.46 13.12 -14.11
N ARG A 20 -8.56 12.95 -15.11
CA ARG A 20 -7.29 13.67 -15.18
C ARG A 20 -7.52 15.15 -15.48
N ALA A 21 -6.64 16.00 -14.95
CA ALA A 21 -6.72 17.43 -15.17
C ALA A 21 -6.57 17.80 -16.66
N LYS A 22 -7.34 18.79 -17.12
CA LYS A 22 -7.36 19.20 -18.54
C LYS A 22 -6.09 19.90 -19.00
N ASN A 23 -5.25 20.40 -18.09
CA ASN A 23 -4.09 21.23 -18.37
C ASN A 23 -2.74 20.49 -18.23
N ILE A 24 -2.73 19.16 -18.35
CA ILE A 24 -1.50 18.34 -18.36
C ILE A 24 -1.21 17.79 -19.78
N PRO A 25 0.01 17.29 -20.06
CA PRO A 25 0.33 16.72 -21.37
C PRO A 25 -0.63 15.60 -21.80
N GLU A 26 -0.95 15.53 -23.10
CA GLU A 26 -1.91 14.55 -23.64
C GLU A 26 -1.55 13.10 -23.31
N GLU A 27 -0.26 12.74 -23.41
CA GLU A 27 0.21 11.40 -23.08
C GLU A 27 -0.03 11.03 -21.60
N THR A 28 0.01 12.03 -20.71
CA THR A 28 -0.26 11.86 -19.28
C THR A 28 -1.75 11.82 -18.95
N LYS A 29 -2.63 12.37 -19.80
CA LYS A 29 -4.09 12.26 -19.65
C LYS A 29 -4.60 10.87 -20.01
N LYS A 30 -3.96 10.23 -21.00
CA LYS A 30 -4.35 8.91 -21.50
C LYS A 30 -4.03 7.76 -20.53
N THR A 31 -3.36 8.04 -19.41
CA THR A 31 -2.96 7.03 -18.42
C THR A 31 -3.59 7.30 -17.05
N PRO A 32 -3.95 6.24 -16.30
CA PRO A 32 -4.47 6.39 -14.95
C PRO A 32 -3.42 6.96 -13.99
N LEU A 33 -3.86 7.72 -13.00
CA LEU A 33 -3.02 8.01 -11.83
C LEU A 33 -3.11 6.84 -10.86
N LYS A 34 -1.99 6.17 -10.63
CA LYS A 34 -1.89 5.04 -9.70
C LYS A 34 -1.11 5.41 -8.45
N CYS A 35 -1.45 4.77 -7.33
CA CYS A 35 -0.75 4.88 -6.07
C CYS A 35 -0.43 3.50 -5.52
N TRP A 36 0.77 3.33 -4.97
CA TRP A 36 1.16 2.13 -4.25
C TRP A 36 1.22 2.46 -2.77
N ILE A 37 0.48 1.70 -1.97
CA ILE A 37 0.31 1.95 -0.55
C ILE A 37 0.65 0.66 0.19
N ARG A 38 1.51 0.77 1.20
CA ARG A 38 1.86 -0.37 2.06
C ARG A 38 1.06 -0.33 3.36
N GLY A 39 0.56 -1.47 3.78
CA GLY A 39 -0.26 -1.62 4.98
C GLY A 39 -0.48 -3.07 5.39
N ASN A 40 -1.01 -3.28 6.59
CA ASN A 40 -1.40 -4.59 7.08
C ASN A 40 -2.81 -4.95 6.58
N CYS A 41 -2.99 -6.13 5.98
CA CYS A 41 -4.29 -6.62 5.53
C CYS A 41 -5.32 -6.68 6.67
N LEU A 42 -6.54 -6.18 6.44
CA LEU A 42 -7.61 -6.26 7.44
C LEU A 42 -8.35 -7.61 7.47
N ASN A 43 -8.19 -8.43 6.43
CA ASN A 43 -8.77 -9.77 6.28
C ASN A 43 -7.78 -10.73 5.60
N ASP A 44 -8.04 -12.04 5.65
CA ASP A 44 -7.33 -13.01 4.82
C ASP A 44 -7.59 -12.73 3.33
N CYS A 45 -6.56 -12.84 2.48
CA CYS A 45 -6.65 -12.52 1.05
C CYS A 45 -5.63 -13.27 0.20
N LYS A 46 -5.56 -12.95 -1.09
CA LYS A 46 -4.58 -13.47 -2.06
C LYS A 46 -3.97 -12.32 -2.87
N LEU A 47 -2.85 -12.60 -3.53
CA LEU A 47 -2.29 -11.69 -4.54
C LEU A 47 -3.34 -11.45 -5.62
N GLY A 48 -3.52 -10.19 -5.98
CA GLY A 48 -4.49 -9.73 -6.96
C GLY A 48 -5.91 -9.48 -6.42
N ASP A 49 -6.20 -9.81 -5.16
CA ASP A 49 -7.48 -9.46 -4.54
C ASP A 49 -7.52 -7.96 -4.22
N GLU A 50 -8.71 -7.37 -4.26
CA GLU A 50 -8.93 -6.02 -3.75
C GLU A 50 -9.26 -6.07 -2.25
N VAL A 51 -8.49 -5.34 -1.45
CA VAL A 51 -8.56 -5.42 0.01
C VAL A 51 -8.46 -4.05 0.66
N ASN A 52 -8.85 -3.97 1.93
CA ASN A 52 -8.52 -2.84 2.79
C ASN A 52 -7.26 -3.18 3.62
N VAL A 53 -6.37 -2.19 3.75
CA VAL A 53 -5.15 -2.27 4.57
C VAL A 53 -5.08 -1.11 5.56
N GLU A 54 -4.51 -1.36 6.74
CA GLU A 54 -4.16 -0.31 7.71
C GLU A 54 -2.68 0.08 7.52
N THR A 55 -2.40 1.35 7.25
CA THR A 55 -1.04 1.87 7.16
C THR A 55 -0.41 2.02 8.55
N ASN A 56 0.93 2.19 8.61
CA ASN A 56 1.64 2.39 9.88
C ASN A 56 1.17 3.60 10.71
N VAL A 57 0.51 4.59 10.08
CA VAL A 57 -0.05 5.77 10.74
C VAL A 57 -1.55 5.65 11.05
N GLY A 58 -2.15 4.48 10.86
CA GLY A 58 -3.57 4.21 11.19
C GLY A 58 -4.58 4.60 10.10
N ARG A 59 -4.13 5.09 8.94
CA ARG A 59 -5.02 5.33 7.78
C ARG A 59 -5.44 4.00 7.16
N ILE A 60 -6.72 3.87 6.81
CA ILE A 60 -7.24 2.75 6.00
C ILE A 60 -7.17 3.13 4.51
N ALA A 61 -6.60 2.24 3.70
CA ALA A 61 -6.54 2.38 2.25
C ALA A 61 -7.10 1.12 1.57
N ARG A 62 -7.64 1.28 0.36
CA ARG A 62 -8.18 0.19 -0.46
C ARG A 62 -7.36 0.06 -1.73
N GLY A 63 -7.09 -1.17 -2.16
CA GLY A 63 -6.44 -1.40 -3.43
C GLY A 63 -6.22 -2.88 -3.70
N LYS A 64 -5.67 -3.18 -4.88
CA LYS A 64 -5.35 -4.53 -5.32
C LYS A 64 -4.01 -4.96 -4.74
N VAL A 65 -3.93 -6.11 -4.08
CA VAL A 65 -2.66 -6.64 -3.54
C VAL A 65 -1.70 -6.97 -4.69
N VAL A 66 -0.55 -6.30 -4.73
CA VAL A 66 0.47 -6.49 -5.78
C VAL A 66 1.76 -7.10 -5.26
N ASP A 67 2.04 -6.98 -3.96
CA ASP A 67 3.23 -7.57 -3.34
C ASP A 67 3.00 -7.94 -1.88
N VAL A 68 3.75 -8.91 -1.37
CA VAL A 68 3.68 -9.44 0.00
C VAL A 68 5.01 -9.23 0.70
N GLU A 69 4.99 -8.61 1.87
CA GLU A 69 6.20 -8.24 2.61
C GLU A 69 7.22 -7.47 1.73
N PRO A 70 6.78 -6.40 1.06
CA PRO A 70 7.59 -5.70 0.07
C PRO A 70 8.86 -5.10 0.68
N GLY A 71 10.00 -5.39 0.07
CA GLY A 71 11.30 -4.80 0.41
C GLY A 71 11.56 -3.45 -0.26
N TYR A 72 12.76 -2.91 -0.04
CA TYR A 72 13.34 -1.79 -0.78
C TYR A 72 14.69 -2.21 -1.34
N TYR A 73 14.68 -2.87 -2.49
CA TYR A 73 15.84 -3.60 -3.01
C TYR A 73 16.98 -2.74 -3.55
N HIS A 74 16.73 -1.45 -3.81
CA HIS A 74 17.80 -0.53 -4.24
C HIS A 74 18.74 -0.12 -3.10
N SER A 75 18.34 -0.27 -1.83
CA SER A 75 19.11 0.27 -0.70
C SER A 75 18.98 -0.51 0.61
N PHE A 76 17.75 -0.86 1.03
CA PHE A 76 17.50 -1.39 2.39
C PHE A 76 17.23 -2.91 2.44
N GLY A 77 17.07 -3.54 1.28
CA GLY A 77 16.89 -5.00 1.17
C GLY A 77 15.47 -5.48 1.46
N ARG A 78 15.37 -6.73 1.90
CA ARG A 78 14.09 -7.40 2.18
C ARG A 78 13.37 -6.80 3.39
N TYR A 79 12.05 -6.96 3.45
CA TYR A 79 11.29 -6.66 4.65
C TYR A 79 11.70 -7.57 5.81
N ILE A 80 11.77 -7.01 7.02
CA ILE A 80 12.08 -7.71 8.27
C ILE A 80 10.87 -7.53 9.19
N SER A 81 10.10 -8.59 9.39
CA SER A 81 8.78 -8.54 10.05
C SER A 81 8.88 -8.13 11.53
N GLU A 82 9.98 -8.49 12.19
CA GLU A 82 10.28 -8.12 13.57
C GLU A 82 10.38 -6.60 13.77
N LEU A 83 10.73 -5.85 12.72
CA LEU A 83 10.84 -4.39 12.78
C LEU A 83 9.54 -3.66 12.44
N GLY A 84 8.55 -4.37 11.87
CA GLY A 84 7.34 -3.76 11.31
C GLY A 84 6.49 -2.97 12.31
N TYR A 85 6.45 -3.40 13.56
CA TYR A 85 5.57 -2.83 14.60
C TYR A 85 6.25 -1.81 15.52
N ILE A 86 7.59 -1.70 15.48
CA ILE A 86 8.37 -0.88 16.43
C ILE A 86 7.87 0.57 16.46
N GLY A 87 7.58 1.16 15.29
CA GLY A 87 7.08 2.53 15.21
C GLY A 87 5.69 2.73 15.84
N LYS A 88 4.80 1.74 15.73
CA LYS A 88 3.46 1.80 16.35
C LYS A 88 3.56 1.63 17.87
N GLN A 89 4.37 0.66 18.32
CA GLN A 89 4.65 0.42 19.74
C GLN A 89 5.28 1.63 20.43
N ALA A 90 6.31 2.24 19.81
CA ALA A 90 6.96 3.42 20.37
C ALA A 90 6.00 4.60 20.53
N ARG A 91 5.10 4.82 19.56
CA ARG A 91 4.06 5.86 19.67
C ARG A 91 3.09 5.61 20.82
N ASP A 92 2.72 4.36 21.08
CA ASP A 92 1.81 4.03 22.18
C ASP A 92 2.47 4.20 23.57
N MET A 93 3.81 4.10 23.65
CA MET A 93 4.56 4.32 24.90
C MET A 93 4.76 5.80 25.26
N ILE A 94 4.73 6.71 24.27
CA ILE A 94 5.01 8.14 24.45
C ILE A 94 3.72 8.96 24.66
N LYS A 95 2.55 8.33 24.55
CA LYS A 95 1.25 8.96 24.81
C LYS A 95 1.05 9.32 26.28
#